data_AF-D4CMF7-F1
#
_entry.id   AF-D4CMF7-F1
#
_cell.length_a   1.000
_cell.length_b   1.000
_cell.length_c   1.000
_cell.angle_alpha   90.00
_cell.angle_beta   90.00
_cell.angle_gamma   90.00
#
_symmetry.space_group_name_H-M   'P 1'
#
loop_
_entity.id
_entity.type
_entity.pdbx_description
1 polymer ?
#
loop_
_entity_poly.entity_id
_entity_poly.type
_entity_poly.pdbx_seq_one_letter_code
_entity_poly.pdbx_strand_id
1 'polypeptide(L)'
;MRTIVCFGDSNTHGYDSRTGGRFDRETRWPGHLAKLLGEGYSVIEEGLSGRTTVIPGVEMYPYDYMHLSPDAHRALAGELAKRILTRYNDSGTRPFS
;
A
#
# COMPACT_ATOMS: atom_id res chain seq x y z
N MET A 1 7.44 16.13 -15.76
CA MET A 1 7.49 15.75 -14.34
C MET A 1 6.24 14.95 -14.01
N ARG A 2 6.38 13.70 -13.57
CA ARG A 2 5.26 12.83 -13.16
C ARG A 2 5.26 12.67 -11.64
N THR A 3 4.08 12.71 -11.02
CA THR A 3 3.96 12.54 -9.57
C THR A 3 3.42 11.16 -9.24
N ILE A 4 4.08 10.46 -8.32
CA ILE A 4 3.68 9.16 -7.80
C ILE A 4 3.40 9.32 -6.31
N VAL A 5 2.22 8.89 -5.86
CA VAL A 5 1.87 8.86 -4.44
C VAL A 5 1.97 7.42 -3.96
N CYS A 6 2.84 7.19 -2.98
CA CYS A 6 2.96 5.94 -2.26
C CYS A 6 2.06 6.02 -1.02
N PHE A 7 0.82 5.53 -1.13
CA PHE A 7 -0.17 5.57 -0.05
C PHE A 7 -0.24 4.22 0.66
N GLY A 8 0.10 4.18 1.95
CA GLY A 8 0.14 2.92 2.68
C GLY A 8 0.25 3.06 4.19
N ASP A 9 0.66 1.98 4.83
CA ASP A 9 0.72 1.79 6.27
C ASP A 9 2.16 1.97 6.82
N SER A 10 2.49 1.28 7.93
CA SER A 10 3.82 1.27 8.56
C SER A 10 4.93 0.85 7.60
N ASN A 11 4.65 0.00 6.62
CA ASN A 11 5.62 -0.44 5.61
C ASN A 11 5.97 0.71 4.65
N THR A 12 5.01 1.60 4.36
CA THR A 12 5.25 2.80 3.55
C THR A 12 5.83 3.94 4.37
N HIS A 13 5.41 4.08 5.62
CA HIS A 13 6.03 5.00 6.58
C HIS A 13 7.49 4.66 6.83
N GLY A 14 7.86 3.37 6.77
CA GLY A 14 9.19 2.87 7.11
C GLY A 14 9.41 2.78 8.62
N TYR A 15 8.46 2.16 9.33
CA TYR A 15 8.61 1.89 10.75
C TYR A 15 9.76 0.92 11.01
N ASP A 16 10.67 1.27 11.93
CA ASP A 16 11.77 0.42 12.36
C ASP A 16 11.37 -0.32 13.65
N SER A 17 11.08 -1.62 13.55
CA SER A 17 10.65 -2.44 14.69
C SER A 17 11.75 -2.65 15.73
N ARG A 18 13.02 -2.46 15.38
CA ARG A 18 14.14 -2.59 16.32
C ARG A 18 14.25 -1.37 17.23
N THR A 19 13.99 -0.19 16.69
CA THR A 19 14.15 1.08 17.43
C THR A 19 12.83 1.70 17.85
N GLY A 20 11.70 1.23 17.30
CA GLY A 20 10.39 1.88 17.42
C GLY A 20 10.29 3.20 16.62
N GLY A 21 11.32 3.52 15.83
CA GLY A 21 11.44 4.79 15.11
C GLY A 21 11.01 4.69 13.65
N ARG A 22 11.59 5.57 12.83
CA ARG A 22 11.40 5.61 11.38
C ARG A 22 12.76 5.48 10.70
N PHE A 23 12.84 4.62 9.70
CA PHE A 23 14.00 4.53 8.81
C PHE A 23 14.24 5.86 8.09
N ASP A 24 15.50 6.16 7.76
CA ASP A 24 15.85 7.33 6.95
C ASP A 24 15.29 7.23 5.52
N ARG A 25 15.37 8.34 4.78
CA ARG A 25 14.81 8.42 3.43
C ARG A 25 15.45 7.42 2.46
N GLU A 26 16.75 7.16 2.57
CA GLU A 26 17.46 6.30 1.64
C GLU A 26 17.25 4.81 1.91
N THR A 27 16.72 4.47 3.08
CA THR A 27 16.39 3.09 3.49
C THR A 27 14.94 2.72 3.14
N ARG A 28 13.99 3.67 3.18
CA ARG A 28 12.57 3.39 2.88
C ARG A 28 12.35 3.12 1.39
N TRP A 29 11.44 2.20 1.08
CA TRP A 29 11.16 1.83 -0.32
C TRP A 29 10.69 3.00 -1.21
N PRO A 30 9.93 4.02 -0.75
CA PRO A 30 9.59 5.15 -1.60
C PRO A 30 10.80 6.03 -1.94
N GLY A 31 11.77 6.14 -1.02
CA GLY A 31 13.02 6.84 -1.28
C GLY A 31 13.89 6.11 -2.29
N HIS A 32 14.03 4.79 -2.15
CA HIS A 32 14.65 3.94 -3.17
C HIS A 32 13.95 4.07 -4.53
N LEU A 33 12.62 4.07 -4.57
CA LEU A 33 11.84 4.27 -5.80
C LEU A 33 12.17 5.63 -6.44
N ALA A 34 12.19 6.71 -5.66
CA ALA A 34 12.52 8.05 -6.17
C ALA A 34 13.92 8.08 -6.81
N LYS A 35 14.91 7.45 -6.17
CA LYS A 35 16.27 7.35 -6.68
C LYS A 35 16.36 6.58 -7.99
N LEU A 36 15.64 5.46 -8.11
CA LEU A 36 15.63 4.63 -9.31
C LEU A 36 14.92 5.31 -10.50
N LEU A 37 13.88 6.11 -10.23
CA LEU A 37 13.13 6.81 -11.27
C LEU A 37 13.83 8.07 -11.79
N GLY A 38 14.62 8.73 -10.95
CA GLY A 38 15.37 9.95 -11.31
C GLY A 38 14.49 11.19 -11.47
N GLU A 39 15.08 12.25 -12.05
CA GLU A 39 14.55 13.63 -12.04
C GLU A 39 13.22 13.82 -12.80
N GLY A 40 12.81 12.86 -13.63
CA GLY A 40 11.52 12.88 -14.31
C GLY A 40 10.32 12.70 -13.37
N TYR A 41 10.56 12.27 -12.13
CA TYR A 41 9.54 11.83 -11.19
C TYR A 41 9.64 12.53 -9.83
N SER A 42 8.48 12.81 -9.25
CA SER A 42 8.34 13.21 -7.85
C SER A 42 7.59 12.11 -7.10
N VAL A 43 8.18 11.59 -6.02
CA VAL A 43 7.58 10.56 -5.17
C VAL A 43 7.11 11.18 -3.86
N ILE A 44 5.83 11.06 -3.57
CA ILE A 44 5.18 11.55 -2.34
C ILE A 44 4.91 10.34 -1.44
N GLU A 45 5.40 10.43 -0.19
CA GLU A 45 5.25 9.37 0.82
C GLU A 45 4.05 9.64 1.73
N GLU A 46 2.96 8.92 1.52
CA GLU A 46 1.76 8.98 2.37
C GLU A 46 1.65 7.68 3.19
N GLY A 47 2.63 7.43 4.06
CA GLY A 47 2.66 6.28 4.97
C GLY A 47 2.17 6.64 6.37
N LEU A 48 1.19 5.90 6.90
CA LEU A 48 0.68 6.06 8.27
C LEU A 48 0.65 4.71 8.98
N SER A 49 1.49 4.51 10.01
CA SER A 49 1.48 3.27 10.80
C SER A 49 0.08 2.96 11.35
N GLY A 50 -0.35 1.71 11.19
CA GLY A 50 -1.68 1.26 11.61
C GLY A 50 -2.84 1.69 10.70
N ARG A 51 -2.58 2.35 9.57
CA ARG A 51 -3.61 2.66 8.58
C ARG A 51 -4.27 1.37 8.07
N THR A 52 -5.59 1.36 8.07
CA THR A 52 -6.41 0.28 7.51
C THR A 52 -7.11 0.74 6.24
N THR A 53 -7.73 -0.21 5.53
CA THR A 53 -8.67 0.10 4.44
C THR A 53 -10.07 0.35 5.00
N VAL A 54 -10.96 0.91 4.19
CA VAL A 54 -12.39 1.06 4.53
C VAL A 54 -13.20 -0.22 4.26
N ILE A 55 -12.55 -1.32 3.87
CA ILE A 55 -13.21 -2.57 3.49
C ILE A 55 -13.60 -3.32 4.78
N PRO A 56 -14.88 -3.66 4.97
CA PRO A 56 -15.32 -4.41 6.14
C PRO A 56 -14.62 -5.76 6.27
N GLY A 57 -14.26 -6.14 7.49
CA GLY A 57 -13.59 -7.41 7.78
C GLY A 57 -12.09 -7.44 7.45
N VAL A 58 -11.51 -6.34 6.95
CA VAL A 58 -10.06 -6.21 6.81
C VAL A 58 -9.47 -5.80 8.16
N GLU A 59 -8.75 -6.73 8.78
CA GLU A 59 -8.10 -6.57 10.08
C GLU A 59 -6.68 -7.13 10.08
N MET A 60 -5.87 -6.68 11.03
CA MET A 60 -4.53 -7.23 11.26
C MET A 60 -4.61 -8.55 12.00
N TYR A 61 -3.62 -9.41 11.79
CA TYR A 61 -3.51 -10.69 12.44
C TYR A 61 -3.13 -10.47 13.91
N PRO A 62 -3.85 -11.09 14.88
CA PRO A 62 -3.72 -10.73 16.28
C PRO A 62 -2.41 -11.18 16.93
N TYR A 63 -1.60 -11.98 16.24
CA TYR A 63 -0.34 -12.50 16.78
C TYR A 63 0.87 -11.61 16.48
N ASP A 64 0.84 -10.88 15.37
CA ASP A 64 1.96 -10.00 14.96
C ASP A 64 1.54 -8.55 14.74
N TYR A 65 0.25 -8.26 14.67
CA TYR A 65 -0.31 -6.92 14.43
C TYR A 65 0.29 -6.24 13.19
N MET A 66 0.73 -7.03 12.21
CA MET A 66 1.44 -6.56 11.02
C MET A 66 0.83 -7.13 9.74
N HIS A 67 0.51 -8.43 9.73
CA HIS A 67 -0.04 -9.09 8.55
C HIS A 67 -1.55 -9.10 8.58
N LEU A 68 -2.20 -9.43 7.46
CA LEU A 68 -3.64 -9.64 7.42
C LEU A 68 -4.00 -10.98 8.06
N SER A 69 -5.14 -11.04 8.75
CA SER A 69 -5.69 -12.33 9.18
C SER A 69 -6.14 -13.17 7.97
N PRO A 70 -6.25 -14.52 8.10
CA PRO A 70 -6.79 -15.36 7.03
C PRO A 70 -8.17 -14.91 6.54
N ASP A 71 -9.02 -14.42 7.44
CA ASP A 71 -10.32 -13.83 7.08
C ASP A 71 -10.18 -12.49 6.37
N ALA A 72 -9.28 -11.62 6.84
CA ALA A 72 -9.01 -10.33 6.21
C ALA A 72 -8.49 -10.46 4.78
N HIS A 73 -7.64 -11.47 4.50
CA HIS A 73 -7.22 -11.81 3.15
C HIS A 73 -8.42 -12.12 2.23
N ARG A 74 -9.38 -12.93 2.72
CA ARG A 74 -10.59 -13.27 1.96
C ARG A 74 -11.47 -12.03 1.72
N ALA A 75 -11.69 -11.22 2.75
CA ALA A 75 -12.51 -10.02 2.68
C ALA A 75 -11.94 -9.00 1.68
N LEU A 76 -10.63 -8.72 1.76
CA LEU A 76 -9.95 -7.82 0.86
C LEU A 76 -10.02 -8.31 -0.60
N ALA A 77 -9.68 -9.57 -0.83
CA ALA A 77 -9.68 -10.15 -2.17
C ALA A 77 -11.09 -10.11 -2.80
N GLY A 78 -12.12 -10.46 -2.04
CA GLY A 78 -13.51 -10.44 -2.51
C GLY A 78 -13.97 -9.04 -2.91
N GLU A 79 -13.63 -8.02 -2.14
CA GLU A 79 -14.03 -6.64 -2.44
C GLU A 79 -13.23 -6.04 -3.61
N LEU A 80 -11.94 -6.34 -3.70
CA LEU A 80 -11.12 -5.92 -4.84
C LEU A 80 -11.62 -6.55 -6.15
N ALA A 81 -11.94 -7.85 -6.14
CA ALA A 81 -12.47 -8.54 -7.31
C ALA A 81 -13.75 -7.87 -7.83
N LYS A 82 -14.70 -7.53 -6.94
CA LYS A 82 -15.91 -6.79 -7.31
C LYS A 82 -15.58 -5.46 -7.99
N ARG A 83 -14.73 -4.64 -7.38
CA ARG A 83 -14.38 -3.30 -7.89
C ARG A 83 -13.69 -3.34 -9.25
N ILE A 84 -12.76 -4.29 -9.43
CA ILE A 84 -12.02 -4.48 -10.68
C ILE A 84 -12.98 -4.89 -11.81
N LEU A 85 -13.85 -5.87 -11.54
CA LEU A 85 -14.82 -6.37 -12.52
C LEU A 85 -15.88 -5.32 -12.88
N THR A 86 -16.35 -4.54 -11.90
CA THR A 86 -17.25 -3.40 -12.18
C THR A 86 -16.57 -2.40 -13.11
N ARG A 87 -15.33 -1.99 -12.82
CA ARG A 87 -14.60 -1.05 -13.70
C ARG A 87 -14.35 -1.61 -15.09
N TYR A 88 -14.09 -2.92 -15.21
CA TYR A 88 -13.96 -3.57 -16.52
C TYR A 88 -15.26 -3.49 -17.33
N ASN A 89 -16.39 -3.77 -16.69
CA ASN A 89 -17.69 -3.70 -17.36
C ASN A 89 -18.03 -2.27 -17.81
N ASP A 90 -17.62 -1.27 -17.02
CA ASP A 90 -17.83 0.15 -17.35
C ASP A 90 -16.88 0.64 -18.44
N SER A 91 -15.63 0.14 -18.50
CA SER A 91 -14.60 0.62 -19.42
C SER A 91 -14.42 -0.22 -20.69
N GLY A 92 -15.01 -1.43 -20.75
CA GLY A 92 -14.83 -2.41 -21.83
C GLY A 92 -13.39 -2.87 -22.05
N THR A 93 -12.45 -2.48 -21.18
CA THR A 93 -11.00 -2.62 -21.36
C THR A 93 -10.40 -3.30 -20.13
N ARG A 94 -9.59 -4.34 -20.34
CA ARG A 94 -8.98 -5.09 -19.23
C ARG A 94 -8.00 -4.18 -18.47
N PRO A 95 -8.06 -4.13 -17.13
CA PRO A 95 -7.23 -3.21 -16.35
C PRO A 95 -5.71 -3.49 -16.41
N PHE A 96 -5.28 -4.59 -17.02
CA PHE A 96 -3.87 -4.99 -17.13
C PHE A 96 -3.53 -5.55 -18.52
N SER A 97 -4.00 -4.90 -19.59
CA SER A 97 -3.55 -5.18 -20.97
C SER A 97 -2.29 -4.41 -21.33
#